data_AF-A0A9D2G4T8-F1
#
_entry.id   AF-A0A9D2G4T8-F1
#
_cell.length_a   1.000
_cell.length_b   1.000
_cell.length_c   1.000
_cell.angle_alpha   90.00
_cell.angle_beta   90.00
_cell.angle_gamma   90.00
#
_symmetry.space_group_name_H-M   'P 1'
#
loop_
_entity.id
_entity.type
_entity.pdbx_description
1 polymer ?
#
loop_
_entity_poly.entity_id
_entity_poly.type
_entity_poly.pdbx_seq_one_letter_code
_entity_poly.pdbx_strand_id
1 'polypeptide(L)'
;MKKKVTLLTVLLLTLSMLFALCACSSYGSIKKAYENAGYTESESIQEYQDKIVEALGEENENYENSCTAHLFVKTEGLFDSGVALILEFHSTKALEEMTENSATFKGVYEDLQKSDWVKENCILLFALGSDSASVFINA
;
A
#
# COMPACT_ATOMS: atom_id res chain seq x y z
N MET A 1 40.03 6.28 22.79
CA MET A 1 39.57 6.01 21.40
C MET A 1 38.49 4.93 21.36
N LYS A 2 38.68 3.77 22.01
CA LYS A 2 37.68 2.67 22.05
C LYS A 2 36.24 3.11 22.40
N LYS A 3 36.05 3.90 23.47
CA LYS A 3 34.71 4.38 23.89
C LYS A 3 34.03 5.33 22.88
N LYS A 4 34.79 6.12 22.12
CA LYS A 4 34.25 7.05 21.10
C LYS A 4 33.86 6.29 19.82
N VAL A 5 34.62 5.25 19.47
CA VAL A 5 34.29 4.37 18.34
C VAL A 5 33.03 3.56 18.63
N THR A 6 32.92 2.98 19.84
CA THR A 6 31.71 2.23 20.26
C THR A 6 30.44 3.08 20.20
N LEU A 7 30.50 4.33 20.66
CA LEU A 7 29.35 5.25 20.67
C LEU A 7 28.92 5.65 19.25
N LEU A 8 29.87 5.84 18.34
CA LEU A 8 29.61 6.13 16.93
C LEU A 8 28.96 4.93 16.22
N THR A 9 29.44 3.71 16.46
CA THR A 9 28.84 2.48 15.90
C THR A 9 27.43 2.20 16.41
N VAL A 10 27.15 2.46 17.70
CA VAL A 10 25.80 2.29 18.25
C VAL A 10 24.84 3.30 17.63
N LEU A 11 25.26 4.56 17.46
CA LEU A 11 24.44 5.60 16.82
C LEU A 11 24.14 5.25 15.36
N LEU A 12 25.13 4.77 14.60
CA LEU A 12 24.96 4.32 13.22
C LEU A 12 24.03 3.10 13.14
N LEU A 13 24.16 2.13 14.04
CA LEU A 13 23.29 0.96 14.09
C LEU A 13 21.85 1.35 14.41
N THR A 14 21.63 2.21 15.41
CA THR A 14 20.27 2.68 15.75
C THR A 14 19.64 3.49 14.62
N LEU A 15 20.43 4.28 13.90
CA LEU A 15 19.96 5.02 12.73
C LEU A 15 19.62 4.07 11.58
N SER A 16 20.45 3.05 11.33
CA SER A 16 20.15 2.01 10.33
C SER A 16 18.94 1.15 10.68
N MET A 17 18.66 0.91 11.97
CA MET A 17 17.46 0.22 12.42
C MET A 17 16.19 1.08 12.30
N LEU A 18 16.30 2.41 12.45
CA LEU A 18 15.20 3.34 12.19
C LEU A 18 14.82 3.35 10.70
N PHE A 19 15.81 3.28 9.80
CA PHE A 19 15.55 3.13 8.35
C PHE A 19 15.09 1.72 7.97
N ALA A 20 15.50 0.68 8.70
CA ALA A 20 15.02 -0.68 8.48
C ALA A 20 13.55 -0.87 8.90
N LEU A 21 13.03 -0.06 9.83
CA LEU A 21 11.61 -0.08 10.21
C LEU A 21 10.71 0.50 9.10
N CYS A 22 11.19 1.49 8.34
CA CYS A 22 10.48 2.07 7.19
C CYS A 22 10.49 1.15 5.95
N ALA A 23 11.16 0.00 6.01
CA ALA A 23 11.25 -0.96 4.90
C ALA A 23 10.30 -2.16 5.06
N CYS A 24 9.57 -2.27 6.18
CA CYS A 24 8.50 -3.26 6.31
C CYS A 24 7.22 -2.63 5.75
N SER A 25 6.87 -3.00 4.53
CA SER A 25 5.58 -2.64 3.94
C SER A 25 4.42 -3.04 4.85
N SER A 26 3.40 -2.17 4.95
CA SER A 26 2.16 -2.47 5.66
C SER A 26 1.34 -3.59 5.01
N TYR A 27 1.65 -3.96 3.77
CA TYR A 27 0.94 -5.00 3.01
C TYR A 27 0.88 -6.33 3.75
N GLY A 28 1.94 -6.73 4.45
CA GLY A 28 1.97 -8.00 5.18
C GLY A 28 0.92 -8.11 6.29
N SER A 29 0.59 -7.01 6.98
CA SER A 29 -0.51 -6.98 7.97
C SER A 29 -1.87 -6.87 7.29
N ILE A 30 -1.97 -6.06 6.24
CA ILE A 30 -3.18 -5.89 5.43
C ILE A 30 -3.63 -7.24 4.85
N LYS A 31 -2.74 -7.98 4.19
CA LYS A 31 -3.03 -9.32 3.65
C LYS A 31 -3.61 -10.25 4.71
N LYS A 32 -2.96 -10.32 5.88
CA LYS A 32 -3.44 -11.16 6.98
C LYS A 32 -4.81 -10.72 7.50
N ALA A 33 -5.08 -9.42 7.56
CA ALA A 33 -6.39 -8.92 7.97
C ALA A 33 -7.50 -9.36 7.00
N TYR A 34 -7.25 -9.28 5.69
CA TYR A 34 -8.16 -9.77 4.66
C TYR A 34 -8.34 -11.30 4.71
N GLU A 35 -7.26 -12.06 4.83
CA GLU A 35 -7.33 -13.53 4.97
C GLU A 35 -8.16 -13.92 6.22
N ASN A 36 -7.95 -13.25 7.35
CA ASN A 36 -8.74 -13.47 8.57
C ASN A 36 -10.21 -13.10 8.43
N ALA A 37 -10.54 -12.14 7.56
CA ALA A 37 -11.91 -11.73 7.24
C ALA A 37 -12.58 -12.63 6.19
N GLY A 38 -11.91 -13.69 5.72
CA GLY A 38 -12.44 -14.64 4.75
C GLY A 38 -12.25 -14.23 3.29
N TYR A 39 -11.44 -13.21 3.02
CA TYR A 39 -11.06 -12.86 1.66
C TYR A 39 -9.91 -13.72 1.16
N THR A 40 -9.82 -13.91 -0.14
CA THR A 40 -8.69 -14.54 -0.83
C THR A 40 -8.09 -13.55 -1.81
N GLU A 41 -6.76 -13.52 -1.88
CA GLU A 41 -6.07 -12.72 -2.89
C GLU A 41 -6.18 -13.38 -4.27
N SER A 42 -6.59 -12.60 -5.26
CA SER A 42 -6.71 -13.01 -6.65
C SER A 42 -5.43 -12.69 -7.42
N GLU A 43 -4.92 -13.67 -8.15
CA GLU A 43 -3.79 -13.48 -9.07
C GLU A 43 -4.20 -12.74 -10.35
N SER A 44 -5.50 -12.64 -10.65
CA SER A 44 -6.01 -12.07 -11.90
C SER A 44 -5.70 -10.59 -12.11
N ILE A 45 -5.39 -9.86 -11.03
CA ILE A 45 -5.20 -8.41 -11.09
C ILE A 45 -3.83 -8.02 -11.68
N GLN A 46 -2.86 -8.93 -11.66
CA GLN A 46 -1.51 -8.67 -12.16
C GLN A 46 -1.52 -8.31 -13.66
N GLU A 47 -2.44 -8.88 -14.44
CA GLU A 47 -2.63 -8.56 -15.87
C GLU A 47 -3.11 -7.12 -16.13
N TYR A 48 -3.64 -6.45 -15.10
CA TYR A 48 -4.19 -5.10 -15.18
C TYR A 48 -3.37 -4.07 -14.43
N GLN A 49 -2.29 -4.47 -13.76
CA GLN A 49 -1.48 -3.59 -12.92
C GLN A 49 -1.01 -2.35 -13.69
N ASP A 50 -0.40 -2.53 -14.86
CA ASP A 50 0.13 -1.43 -15.66
C ASP A 50 -0.99 -0.44 -16.06
N LYS A 51 -2.17 -0.95 -16.40
CA LYS A 51 -3.33 -0.11 -16.74
C LYS A 51 -3.89 0.65 -15.54
N ILE A 52 -3.89 0.04 -14.36
CA ILE A 52 -4.33 0.71 -13.13
C ILE A 52 -3.36 1.85 -12.81
N VAL A 53 -2.06 1.61 -12.97
CA VAL A 53 -1.03 2.61 -12.71
C VAL A 53 -1.04 3.71 -13.77
N GLU A 54 -1.20 3.38 -15.05
CA GLU A 54 -1.37 4.34 -16.16
C GLU A 54 -2.63 5.21 -15.99
N ALA A 55 -3.72 4.66 -15.43
CA ALA A 55 -4.91 5.44 -15.15
C ALA A 55 -4.71 6.47 -14.01
N LEU A 56 -3.71 6.25 -13.14
CA LEU A 56 -3.43 7.09 -11.97
C LEU A 56 -2.25 8.04 -12.19
N GLY A 57 -1.22 7.59 -12.90
CA GLY A 57 -0.08 8.37 -13.35
C GLY A 57 -0.33 8.89 -14.75
N GLU A 58 -0.39 10.21 -14.94
CA GLU A 58 -0.63 10.82 -16.25
C GLU A 58 0.30 10.22 -17.33
N GLU A 59 -0.16 10.12 -18.59
CA GLU A 59 0.41 9.37 -19.73
C GLU A 59 1.93 9.55 -20.04
N ASN A 60 2.66 10.39 -19.31
CA ASN A 60 4.05 10.77 -19.58
C ASN A 60 5.07 10.36 -18.52
N GLU A 61 4.67 9.63 -17.48
CA GLU A 61 5.55 9.37 -16.33
C GLU A 61 5.77 7.88 -16.10
N ASN A 62 7.01 7.54 -15.76
CA ASN A 62 7.59 6.20 -15.75
C ASN A 62 7.12 5.40 -14.51
N TYR A 63 5.81 5.37 -14.28
CA TYR A 63 5.17 4.77 -13.11
C TYR A 63 4.90 3.29 -13.26
N GLU A 64 4.94 2.75 -14.48
CA GLU A 64 4.98 1.31 -14.70
C GLU A 64 6.05 0.74 -13.75
N ASN A 65 5.62 -0.01 -12.73
CA ASN A 65 6.45 -0.56 -11.63
C ASN A 65 6.74 0.34 -10.41
N SER A 66 5.93 1.37 -10.10
CA SER A 66 6.03 2.07 -8.81
C SER A 66 5.33 1.34 -7.65
N CYS A 67 4.35 0.50 -7.99
CA CYS A 67 3.55 -0.26 -7.03
C CYS A 67 3.14 -1.63 -7.59
N THR A 68 2.72 -2.51 -6.68
CA THR A 68 2.07 -3.78 -6.99
C THR A 68 0.58 -3.67 -6.67
N ALA A 69 -0.28 -4.16 -7.57
CA ALA A 69 -1.72 -4.20 -7.33
C ALA A 69 -2.15 -5.53 -6.71
N HIS A 70 -2.94 -5.46 -5.65
CA HIS A 70 -3.46 -6.62 -4.90
C HIS A 70 -4.98 -6.58 -4.87
N LEU A 71 -5.62 -7.64 -5.36
CA LEU A 71 -7.07 -7.76 -5.38
C LEU A 71 -7.50 -8.83 -4.39
N PHE A 72 -8.25 -8.46 -3.37
CA PHE A 72 -8.87 -9.40 -2.44
C PHE A 72 -10.34 -9.57 -2.80
N VAL A 73 -10.79 -10.81 -2.85
CA VAL A 73 -12.17 -11.17 -3.16
C VAL A 73 -12.71 -12.10 -2.07
N LYS A 74 -13.90 -11.79 -1.58
CA LYS A 74 -14.71 -12.67 -0.74
C LYS A 74 -15.96 -13.02 -1.53
N THR A 75 -16.21 -14.32 -1.72
CA THR A 75 -17.39 -14.83 -2.43
C THR A 75 -18.24 -15.67 -1.50
N GLU A 76 -18.90 -15.04 -0.53
CA GLU A 76 -19.84 -15.72 0.36
C GLU A 76 -21.26 -15.15 0.20
N GLY A 77 -22.15 -15.93 -0.44
CA GLY A 77 -23.55 -15.53 -0.64
C GLY A 77 -23.74 -14.21 -1.40
N LEU A 78 -25.00 -13.77 -1.54
CA LEU A 78 -25.33 -12.56 -2.30
C LEU A 78 -25.00 -11.25 -1.55
N PHE A 79 -24.94 -11.29 -0.22
CA PHE A 79 -24.82 -10.10 0.63
C PHE A 79 -23.52 -10.05 1.46
N ASP A 80 -22.72 -11.12 1.47
CA ASP A 80 -21.45 -11.23 2.20
C ASP A 80 -20.27 -11.44 1.24
N SER A 81 -20.46 -11.00 0.00
CA SER A 81 -19.40 -10.88 -1.00
C SER A 81 -18.75 -9.50 -0.91
N GLY A 82 -17.44 -9.44 -1.14
CA GLY A 82 -16.67 -8.21 -1.07
C GLY A 82 -15.47 -8.23 -2.00
N VAL A 83 -14.98 -7.05 -2.36
CA VAL A 83 -13.84 -6.84 -3.24
C VAL A 83 -13.03 -5.66 -2.72
N ALA A 84 -11.71 -5.84 -2.54
CA ALA A 84 -10.78 -4.76 -2.22
C ALA A 84 -9.63 -4.72 -3.22
N LEU A 85 -9.32 -3.54 -3.75
CA LEU A 85 -8.13 -3.30 -4.57
C LEU A 85 -7.17 -2.41 -3.78
N ILE A 86 -5.99 -2.95 -3.49
CA ILE A 86 -4.92 -2.28 -2.76
C ILE A 86 -3.76 -2.04 -3.71
N LEU A 87 -3.15 -0.86 -3.66
CA LEU A 87 -1.85 -0.62 -4.30
C LEU A 87 -0.78 -0.57 -3.22
N GLU A 88 0.19 -1.48 -3.31
CA GLU A 88 1.39 -1.50 -2.49
C GLU A 88 2.52 -0.80 -3.25
N PHE A 89 2.85 0.43 -2.85
CA PHE A 89 4.01 1.13 -3.41
C PHE A 89 5.31 0.49 -2.92
N HIS A 90 6.31 0.38 -3.78
CA HIS A 90 7.60 -0.24 -3.42
C HIS A 90 8.33 0.49 -2.27
N SER A 91 7.95 1.75 -2.01
CA SER A 91 8.35 2.50 -0.83
C SER A 91 7.38 3.67 -0.58
N THR A 92 7.43 4.25 0.62
CA THR A 92 6.74 5.51 0.89
C THR A 92 7.23 6.64 -0.02
N LYS A 93 8.51 6.64 -0.40
CA LYS A 93 9.08 7.60 -1.36
C LYS A 93 8.45 7.48 -2.74
N ALA A 94 8.17 6.26 -3.21
CA ALA A 94 7.49 6.05 -4.50
C ALA A 94 6.04 6.57 -4.47
N LEU A 95 5.35 6.43 -3.33
CA LEU A 95 4.02 7.01 -3.11
C LEU A 95 4.07 8.55 -3.12
N GLU A 96 5.06 9.13 -2.42
CA GLU A 96 5.30 10.58 -2.41
C GLU A 96 5.59 11.10 -3.84
N GLU A 97 6.47 10.44 -4.58
CA GLU A 97 6.80 10.79 -5.96
C GLU A 97 5.57 10.75 -6.88
N MET A 98 4.71 9.74 -6.78
CA MET A 98 3.47 9.69 -7.56
C MET A 98 2.49 10.81 -7.16
N THR A 99 2.45 11.18 -5.88
CA THR A 99 1.61 12.27 -5.37
C THR A 99 2.10 13.66 -5.82
N GLU A 100 3.41 13.86 -5.94
CA GLU A 100 3.99 15.14 -6.35
C GLU A 100 3.85 15.40 -7.85
N ASN A 101 3.92 14.33 -8.64
CA ASN A 101 4.07 14.43 -10.09
C ASN A 101 2.75 14.17 -10.87
N SER A 102 1.76 13.48 -10.29
CA SER A 102 0.42 13.33 -10.89
C SER A 102 -0.64 14.16 -10.16
N ALA A 103 -1.22 15.17 -10.82
CA ALA A 103 -2.29 15.98 -10.22
C ALA A 103 -3.56 15.14 -9.99
N THR A 104 -3.82 14.18 -10.87
CA THR A 104 -4.91 13.21 -10.74
C THR A 104 -4.72 12.33 -9.51
N PHE A 105 -3.55 11.70 -9.38
CA PHE A 105 -3.27 10.84 -8.22
C PHE A 105 -3.28 11.64 -6.92
N LYS A 106 -2.76 12.88 -6.93
CA LYS A 106 -2.79 13.75 -5.75
C LYS A 106 -4.19 13.99 -5.23
N GLY A 107 -5.14 14.31 -6.12
CA GLY A 107 -6.54 14.51 -5.73
C GLY A 107 -7.15 13.24 -5.13
N VAL A 108 -6.91 12.09 -5.77
CA VAL A 108 -7.33 10.78 -5.25
C VAL A 108 -6.73 10.52 -3.87
N TYR A 109 -5.42 10.68 -3.73
CA TYR A 109 -4.68 10.43 -2.50
C TYR A 109 -5.19 11.28 -1.33
N GLU A 110 -5.44 12.58 -1.55
CA GLU A 110 -6.00 13.47 -0.51
C GLU A 110 -7.38 13.02 -0.03
N ASP A 111 -8.21 12.46 -0.91
CA ASP A 111 -9.53 11.93 -0.55
C ASP A 111 -9.44 10.57 0.16
N LEU A 112 -8.48 9.72 -0.24
CA LEU A 112 -8.18 8.47 0.44
C LEU A 112 -7.66 8.70 1.88
N GLN A 113 -6.81 9.71 2.08
CA GLN A 113 -6.32 10.08 3.41
C GLN A 113 -7.44 10.50 4.36
N LYS A 114 -8.45 11.24 3.87
CA LYS A 114 -9.62 11.63 4.68
C LYS A 114 -10.51 10.44 5.08
N SER A 115 -10.34 9.31 4.39
CA SER A 115 -11.14 8.10 4.57
C SER A 115 -10.42 7.01 5.38
N ASP A 116 -9.23 7.28 5.91
CA ASP A 116 -8.33 6.30 6.54
C ASP A 116 -7.92 5.14 5.59
N TRP A 117 -7.89 5.41 4.28
CA TRP A 117 -7.57 4.42 3.22
C TRP A 117 -6.10 4.46 2.80
N VAL A 118 -5.24 5.02 3.64
CA VAL A 118 -3.79 5.08 3.44
C VAL A 118 -3.09 4.52 4.67
N LYS A 119 -2.24 3.51 4.48
CA LYS A 119 -1.43 2.88 5.53
C LYS A 119 0.00 2.75 5.04
N GLU A 120 0.86 3.65 5.48
CA GLU A 120 2.26 3.72 5.05
C GLU A 120 2.38 3.78 3.51
N ASN A 121 2.98 2.76 2.88
CA ASN A 121 3.14 2.62 1.44
C ASN A 121 1.96 1.93 0.74
N CYS A 122 0.88 1.59 1.45
CA CYS A 122 -0.30 0.95 0.87
C CYS A 122 -1.50 1.89 0.84
N ILE A 123 -2.25 1.87 -0.27
CA ILE A 123 -3.53 2.56 -0.40
C ILE A 123 -4.64 1.58 -0.74
N LEU A 124 -5.81 1.75 -0.13
CA LEU A 124 -7.04 1.10 -0.58
C LEU A 124 -7.63 1.97 -1.69
N LEU A 125 -7.54 1.53 -2.95
CA LEU A 125 -8.06 2.28 -4.09
C LEU A 125 -9.57 2.08 -4.26
N PHE A 126 -10.04 0.88 -3.96
CA PHE A 126 -11.44 0.50 -4.16
C PHE A 126 -11.86 -0.56 -3.16
N ALA A 127 -13.08 -0.41 -2.63
CA ALA A 127 -13.71 -1.38 -1.75
C ALA A 127 -15.21 -1.50 -2.07
N LEU A 128 -15.68 -2.74 -2.20
CA LEU A 128 -17.09 -3.10 -2.27
C LEU A 128 -17.40 -4.20 -1.27
N GLY A 129 -18.62 -4.20 -0.73
CA GLY A 129 -19.01 -5.09 0.36
C GLY A 129 -19.07 -4.34 1.69
N SER A 130 -19.76 -4.92 2.66
CA SER A 130 -20.06 -4.28 3.95
C SER A 130 -18.83 -4.14 4.85
N ASP A 131 -17.86 -5.05 4.74
CA ASP A 131 -16.66 -5.12 5.58
C ASP A 131 -15.35 -4.79 4.84
N SER A 132 -15.35 -4.76 3.50
CA SER A 132 -14.12 -4.62 2.70
C SER A 132 -13.26 -3.42 3.09
N ALA A 133 -13.85 -2.24 3.33
CA ALA A 133 -13.10 -1.06 3.75
C ALA A 133 -12.69 -1.11 5.23
N SER A 134 -13.55 -1.65 6.10
CA SER A 134 -13.26 -1.72 7.53
C SER A 134 -12.15 -2.72 7.84
N VAL A 135 -12.00 -3.79 7.05
CA VAL A 135 -10.87 -4.72 7.14
C VAL A 135 -9.55 -3.99 6.92
N PHE A 136 -9.44 -3.16 5.88
CA PHE A 136 -8.25 -2.35 5.64
C PHE A 136 -7.98 -1.38 6.78
N ILE A 137 -8.99 -0.59 7.19
CA ILE A 137 -8.86 0.43 8.24
C ILE A 137 -8.37 -0.17 9.56
N ASN A 138 -8.75 -1.42 9.86
CA ASN A 138 -8.39 -2.10 11.11
C ASN A 138 -7.17 -3.03 11.00
N ALA A 139 -6.52 -3.13 9.84
CA ALA A 139 -5.31 -3.93 9.63
C ALA A 139 -4.04 -3.32 10.24
#